data_AF-A0A091SE88-F1
#
_entry.id   AF-A0A091SE88-F1
#
_cell.length_a   1.000
_cell.length_b   1.000
_cell.length_c   1.000
_cell.angle_alpha   90.00
_cell.angle_beta   90.00
_cell.angle_gamma   90.00
#
_symmetry.space_group_name_H-M   'P 1'
#
loop_
_entity.id
_entity.type
_entity.pdbx_description
1 polymer ?
#
loop_
_entity_poly.entity_id
_entity_poly.type
_entity_poly.pdbx_seq_one_letter_code
_entity_poly.pdbx_strand_id
1 'polypeptide(L)'
;IKFYSAGDASRAQRTCNGQRLFQKSPLKVCVCTKQKGFQQQVLALSSNKCQELANHYLGFNGWSSRIITLQNVSGFGGEDEELGRTSEKQSVKYLCAVEVTLPKHGVCTRGVALAEADVENSADPLELLTATRRVQKLAAGRALSGAFQKILLIVLENGKVAVEYTSSQEEPTDSLTEEELKGLVQVNELSLEQFDLEEEVLSDLSFDAE
;
A
#
# COMPACT_ATOMS: atom_id res chain seq x y z
N ILE A 1 19.98 27.13 1.53
CA ILE A 1 20.54 25.82 1.14
C ILE A 1 19.39 25.01 0.55
N LYS A 2 19.59 24.37 -0.60
CA LYS A 2 18.57 23.49 -1.21
C LYS A 2 19.06 22.05 -1.09
N PHE A 3 18.17 21.17 -0.67
CA PHE A 3 18.40 19.74 -0.64
C PHE A 3 17.50 19.10 -1.69
N TYR A 4 17.95 17.96 -2.24
CA TYR A 4 17.13 17.16 -3.14
C TYR A 4 16.10 16.32 -2.39
N SER A 5 16.32 16.08 -1.10
CA SER A 5 15.38 15.35 -0.25
C SER A 5 14.99 16.13 1.02
N ALA A 6 13.71 16.10 1.36
CA ALA A 6 13.15 16.54 2.63
C ALA A 6 13.75 15.77 3.82
N GLY A 7 14.05 14.47 3.66
CA GLY A 7 14.73 13.68 4.68
C GLY A 7 16.13 14.22 4.98
N ASP A 8 16.91 14.48 3.93
CA ASP A 8 18.26 15.06 4.05
C ASP A 8 18.20 16.48 4.64
N ALA A 9 17.25 17.30 4.19
CA ALA A 9 17.01 18.63 4.72
C ALA A 9 16.69 18.60 6.21
N SER A 10 15.82 17.67 6.63
CA SER A 10 15.43 17.47 8.03
C SER A 10 16.62 17.03 8.90
N ARG A 11 17.45 16.10 8.41
CA ARG A 11 18.65 15.66 9.12
C ARG A 11 19.65 16.81 9.24
N ALA A 12 19.92 17.54 8.17
CA ALA A 12 20.82 18.70 8.20
C ALA A 12 20.29 19.80 9.12
N GLN A 13 18.99 20.07 9.13
CA GLN A 13 18.38 21.02 10.06
C GLN A 13 18.59 20.58 11.51
N ARG A 14 18.28 19.33 11.85
CA ARG A 14 18.45 18.79 13.21
C ARG A 14 19.89 18.89 13.70
N THR A 15 20.85 18.58 12.83
CA THR A 15 22.27 18.64 13.18
C THR A 15 22.79 20.08 13.31
N CYS A 16 22.27 21.04 12.55
CA CYS A 16 22.83 22.39 12.51
C CYS A 16 22.07 23.41 13.37
N ASN A 17 20.78 23.19 13.64
CA ASN A 17 19.97 24.15 14.38
C ASN A 17 20.42 24.24 15.85
N GLY A 18 20.66 25.45 16.32
CA GLY A 18 21.18 25.72 17.67
C GLY A 18 22.67 25.45 17.84
N GLN A 19 23.37 24.95 16.81
CA GLN A 19 24.79 24.60 16.91
C GLN A 19 25.71 25.77 16.51
N ARG A 20 26.92 25.74 17.06
CA ARG A 20 28.02 26.65 16.71
C ARG A 20 28.96 25.92 15.76
N LEU A 21 28.78 26.13 14.46
CA LEU A 21 29.58 25.43 13.44
C LEU A 21 30.98 26.04 13.30
N PHE A 22 31.03 27.35 13.06
CA PHE A 22 32.26 28.14 12.90
C PHE A 22 32.14 29.53 13.55
N GLN A 23 30.99 29.79 14.19
CA GLN A 23 30.62 31.07 14.77
C GLN A 23 30.59 30.98 16.28
N LYS A 24 30.81 32.11 16.96
CA LYS A 24 30.74 32.18 18.43
C LYS A 24 29.32 32.10 18.97
N SER A 25 28.31 32.43 18.17
CA SER A 25 26.88 32.36 18.50
C SER A 25 26.20 31.17 17.80
N PRO A 26 25.17 30.55 18.42
CA PRO A 26 24.44 29.45 17.82
C PRO A 26 23.61 29.92 16.61
N LEU A 27 23.56 29.08 15.57
CA LEU A 27 22.82 29.34 14.34
C LEU A 27 21.37 28.87 14.46
N LYS A 28 20.41 29.67 13.96
CA LYS A 28 19.02 29.25 13.78
C LYS A 28 18.83 28.71 12.37
N VAL A 29 18.43 27.44 12.25
CA VAL A 29 18.19 26.78 10.97
C VAL A 29 16.73 26.30 10.93
N CYS A 30 15.98 26.81 9.94
CA CYS A 30 14.58 26.47 9.73
C CYS A 30 14.38 25.93 8.31
N VAL A 31 13.47 24.96 8.15
CA VAL A 31 13.05 24.47 6.84
C VAL A 31 12.06 25.46 6.23
N CYS A 32 12.20 25.73 4.92
CA CYS A 32 11.27 26.58 4.20
C CYS A 32 9.89 25.91 4.10
N THR A 33 8.83 26.61 4.50
CA THR A 33 7.44 26.16 4.38
C THR A 33 6.83 26.46 3.00
N LYS A 34 7.57 27.15 2.12
CA LYS A 34 7.12 27.48 0.76
C LYS A 34 7.17 26.22 -0.11
N GLN A 35 6.04 25.53 -0.22
CA GLN A 35 5.84 24.45 -1.16
C GLN A 35 5.46 25.03 -2.53
N LYS A 36 6.22 24.73 -3.58
CA LYS A 36 5.71 24.84 -4.94
C LYS A 36 4.97 23.53 -5.20
N GLY A 37 3.64 23.58 -5.24
CA GLY A 37 2.83 22.41 -5.53
C GLY A 37 3.24 21.82 -6.87
N PHE A 38 3.80 20.61 -6.84
CA PHE A 38 3.99 19.82 -8.04
C PHE A 38 2.69 19.07 -8.30
N GLN A 39 1.74 19.75 -8.95
CA GLN A 39 0.49 19.11 -9.37
C GLN A 39 0.73 18.39 -10.69
N GLN A 40 1.15 17.14 -10.61
CA GLN A 40 1.13 16.23 -11.75
C GLN A 40 -0.08 15.31 -11.60
N GLN A 41 -0.89 15.16 -12.65
CA GLN A 41 -1.85 14.05 -12.71
C GLN A 41 -1.04 12.76 -12.79
N VAL A 42 -0.85 12.12 -11.63
CA VAL A 42 -0.11 10.86 -11.55
C VAL A 42 -1.08 9.74 -11.89
N LEU A 43 -1.02 9.26 -13.14
CA LEU A 43 -1.60 7.97 -13.47
C LEU A 43 -0.87 6.90 -12.67
N ALA A 44 -1.61 6.10 -11.90
CA ALA A 44 -1.04 5.03 -11.12
C ALA A 44 -0.40 3.99 -12.03
N LEU A 45 0.85 3.63 -11.74
CA LEU A 45 1.54 2.54 -12.42
C LEU A 45 0.90 1.20 -12.03
N SER A 46 0.96 0.23 -12.95
CA SER A 46 0.54 -1.14 -12.63
C SER A 46 1.50 -1.77 -11.62
N SER A 47 0.99 -2.71 -10.82
CA SER A 47 1.76 -3.39 -9.78
C SER A 47 3.06 -3.98 -10.32
N ASN A 48 3.01 -4.59 -11.51
CA ASN A 48 4.18 -5.21 -12.15
C ASN A 48 5.23 -4.15 -12.50
N LYS A 49 4.82 -3.00 -13.02
CA LYS A 49 5.75 -1.91 -13.33
C LYS A 49 6.34 -1.28 -12.07
N CYS A 50 5.57 -1.17 -11.00
CA CYS A 50 6.11 -0.75 -9.70
C CYS A 50 7.23 -1.69 -9.22
N GLN A 51 7.02 -3.01 -9.30
CA GLN A 51 8.01 -4.01 -8.88
C GLN A 51 9.25 -4.00 -9.77
N GLU A 52 9.08 -3.90 -11.10
CA GLU A 52 10.20 -3.80 -12.05
C GLU A 52 11.08 -2.59 -11.73
N LEU A 53 10.48 -1.41 -11.52
CA LEU A 53 11.22 -0.19 -11.19
C LEU A 53 11.89 -0.28 -9.83
N ALA A 54 11.21 -0.82 -8.82
CA ALA A 54 11.79 -1.03 -7.50
C ALA A 54 13.00 -1.98 -7.57
N ASN A 55 12.89 -3.09 -8.31
CA ASN A 55 14.00 -4.02 -8.53
C ASN A 55 15.14 -3.39 -9.31
N HIS A 56 14.84 -2.55 -10.31
CA HIS A 56 15.85 -1.87 -11.12
C HIS A 56 16.65 -0.84 -10.32
N TYR A 57 15.97 0.01 -9.55
CA TYR A 57 16.61 1.14 -8.86
C TYR A 57 17.10 0.82 -7.45
N LEU A 58 16.41 -0.07 -6.74
CA LEU A 58 16.70 -0.38 -5.33
C LEU A 58 17.35 -1.76 -5.17
N GLY A 59 17.26 -2.59 -6.21
CA GLY A 59 17.64 -4.01 -6.15
C GLY A 59 16.55 -4.85 -5.49
N PHE A 60 16.57 -6.16 -5.77
CA PHE A 60 15.59 -7.11 -5.23
C PHE A 60 15.55 -7.17 -3.68
N ASN A 61 16.67 -6.87 -3.03
CA ASN A 61 16.79 -6.77 -1.56
C ASN A 61 16.66 -5.33 -1.03
N GLY A 62 16.32 -4.36 -1.91
CA GLY A 62 16.17 -2.96 -1.55
C GLY A 62 14.81 -2.60 -0.97
N TRP A 63 13.81 -3.46 -1.20
CA TRP A 63 12.43 -3.26 -0.82
C TRP A 63 11.77 -4.59 -0.50
N SER A 64 10.66 -4.53 0.24
CA SER A 64 9.78 -5.68 0.45
C SER A 64 8.33 -5.22 0.50
N SER A 65 7.39 -6.15 0.28
CA SER A 65 5.97 -5.90 0.47
C SER A 65 5.33 -7.01 1.29
N ARG A 66 4.37 -6.66 2.15
CA ARG A 66 3.53 -7.63 2.86
C ARG A 66 2.06 -7.26 2.79
N ILE A 67 1.20 -8.26 2.65
CA ILE A 67 -0.24 -8.08 2.78
C ILE A 67 -0.56 -7.97 4.27
N ILE A 68 -1.22 -6.87 4.66
CA ILE A 68 -1.69 -6.65 6.03
C ILE A 68 -3.06 -7.30 6.22
N THR A 69 -3.97 -7.06 5.27
CA THR A 69 -5.32 -7.64 5.26
C THR A 69 -5.77 -7.96 3.85
N LEU A 70 -6.55 -9.04 3.74
CA LEU A 70 -7.30 -9.40 2.55
C LEU A 70 -8.64 -9.94 3.02
N GLN A 71 -9.72 -9.19 2.77
CA GLN A 71 -11.04 -9.50 3.31
C GLN A 71 -12.08 -9.56 2.21
N ASN A 72 -12.97 -10.54 2.30
CA ASN A 72 -14.15 -10.62 1.46
C ASN A 72 -15.20 -9.63 1.98
N VAL A 73 -15.66 -8.73 1.12
CA VAL A 73 -16.67 -7.72 1.45
C VAL A 73 -17.89 -7.82 0.53
N SER A 74 -18.11 -8.97 -0.10
CA SER A 74 -19.25 -9.20 -1.00
C SER A 74 -20.62 -9.06 -0.31
N GLY A 75 -20.70 -9.25 1.01
CA GLY A 75 -21.94 -9.19 1.80
C GLY A 75 -22.33 -7.80 2.32
N PHE A 76 -21.52 -6.76 2.11
CA PHE A 76 -21.78 -5.40 2.65
C PHE A 76 -22.46 -4.45 1.66
N GLY A 77 -23.05 -4.97 0.58
CA GLY A 77 -23.94 -4.17 -0.27
C GLY A 77 -25.22 -3.91 0.51
N GLY A 78 -25.46 -2.65 0.88
CA GLY A 78 -26.56 -2.26 1.74
C GLY A 78 -27.90 -2.86 1.32
N GLU A 79 -28.69 -3.18 2.33
CA GLU A 79 -30.13 -3.39 2.28
C GLU A 79 -30.83 -2.10 1.82
N ASP A 80 -30.56 -1.64 0.60
CA ASP A 80 -31.44 -0.64 -0.04
C ASP A 80 -32.64 -1.40 -0.60
N GLU A 81 -33.73 -1.21 0.13
CA GLU A 81 -35.08 -1.71 -0.04
C GLU A 81 -35.59 -1.82 -1.49
N GLU A 82 -36.35 -2.89 -1.70
CA GLU A 82 -37.64 -2.88 -2.41
C GLU A 82 -37.74 -2.01 -3.68
N LEU A 83 -37.37 -2.55 -4.84
CA LEU A 83 -38.28 -2.55 -6.00
C LEU A 83 -37.69 -3.37 -7.17
N GLY A 84 -38.34 -4.49 -7.48
CA GLY A 84 -38.26 -5.09 -8.82
C GLY A 84 -37.12 -6.07 -9.04
N ARG A 85 -37.44 -7.35 -8.87
CA ARG A 85 -36.69 -8.51 -9.36
C ARG A 85 -36.03 -8.26 -10.73
N THR A 86 -34.71 -8.15 -10.76
CA THR A 86 -33.88 -8.49 -11.91
C THR A 86 -32.67 -9.28 -11.39
N SER A 87 -32.63 -10.57 -11.71
CA SER A 87 -31.54 -11.54 -11.50
C SER A 87 -30.33 -11.02 -10.72
N GLU A 88 -30.22 -11.39 -9.44
CA GLU A 88 -29.10 -11.04 -8.56
C GLU A 88 -27.77 -11.50 -9.20
N LYS A 89 -27.08 -10.59 -9.89
CA LYS A 89 -25.69 -10.80 -10.26
C LYS A 89 -24.89 -10.80 -8.98
N GLN A 90 -24.45 -11.98 -8.56
CA GLN A 90 -23.65 -12.12 -7.36
C GLN A 90 -22.25 -11.55 -7.66
N SER A 91 -21.92 -10.40 -7.09
CA SER A 91 -20.60 -9.79 -7.25
C SER A 91 -19.67 -10.24 -6.11
N VAL A 92 -18.45 -10.64 -6.45
CA VAL A 92 -17.40 -10.92 -5.46
C VAL A 92 -16.59 -9.65 -5.24
N LYS A 93 -16.44 -9.21 -3.99
CA LYS A 93 -15.71 -8.00 -3.62
C LYS A 93 -14.64 -8.31 -2.60
N TYR A 94 -13.41 -7.84 -2.83
CA TYR A 94 -12.32 -7.96 -1.86
C TYR A 94 -11.66 -6.62 -1.58
N LEU A 95 -11.48 -6.35 -0.29
CA LEU A 95 -10.64 -5.28 0.20
C LEU A 95 -9.26 -5.84 0.55
N CYS A 96 -8.20 -5.14 0.13
CA CYS A 96 -6.83 -5.51 0.45
C CYS A 96 -6.04 -4.30 0.93
N ALA A 97 -5.25 -4.48 2.00
CA ALA A 97 -4.25 -3.54 2.45
C ALA A 97 -2.85 -4.15 2.33
N VAL A 98 -1.91 -3.41 1.74
CA VAL A 98 -0.53 -3.84 1.52
C VAL A 98 0.42 -2.78 2.08
N GLU A 99 1.48 -3.23 2.73
CA GLU A 99 2.62 -2.40 3.13
C GLU A 99 3.81 -2.65 2.21
N VAL A 100 4.51 -1.57 1.84
CA VAL A 100 5.78 -1.57 1.13
C VAL A 100 6.83 -0.91 2.03
N THR A 101 7.95 -1.59 2.25
CA THR A 101 9.05 -1.06 3.07
C THR A 101 10.36 -0.99 2.30
N LEU A 102 11.11 0.09 2.55
CA LEU A 102 12.42 0.36 1.98
C LEU A 102 13.39 0.64 3.14
N PRO A 103 13.90 -0.39 3.82
CA PRO A 103 14.61 -0.25 5.09
C PRO A 103 15.83 0.67 5.02
N LYS A 104 16.59 0.59 3.92
CA LYS A 104 17.79 1.42 3.71
C LYS A 104 17.49 2.92 3.60
N HIS A 105 16.26 3.26 3.25
CA HIS A 105 15.80 4.63 3.09
C HIS A 105 14.89 5.09 4.24
N GLY A 106 14.55 4.19 5.17
CA GLY A 106 13.63 4.49 6.27
C GLY A 106 12.22 4.85 5.81
N VAL A 107 11.80 4.34 4.64
CA VAL A 107 10.47 4.60 4.07
C VAL A 107 9.58 3.38 4.26
N CYS A 108 8.37 3.62 4.73
CA CYS A 108 7.29 2.65 4.85
C CYS A 108 6.03 3.32 4.32
N THR A 109 5.35 2.67 3.37
CA THR A 109 4.10 3.16 2.78
C THR A 109 3.08 2.04 2.74
N ARG A 110 1.81 2.40 2.80
CA ARG A 110 0.69 1.47 2.73
C ARG A 110 -0.27 1.91 1.65
N GLY A 111 -0.89 0.93 1.02
CA GLY A 111 -1.95 1.13 0.05
C GLY A 111 -3.13 0.24 0.39
N VAL A 112 -4.32 0.77 0.18
CA VAL A 112 -5.59 0.07 0.37
C VAL A 112 -6.35 0.09 -0.94
N ALA A 113 -6.94 -1.02 -1.33
CA ALA A 113 -7.74 -1.09 -2.54
C ALA A 113 -8.90 -2.08 -2.42
N LEU A 114 -10.03 -1.69 -3.02
CA LEU A 114 -11.19 -2.53 -3.27
C LEU A 114 -11.16 -3.03 -4.72
N ALA A 115 -11.46 -4.31 -4.91
CA ALA A 115 -11.71 -4.90 -6.21
C ALA A 115 -13.05 -5.63 -6.20
N GLU A 116 -13.72 -5.62 -7.35
CA GLU A 116 -14.97 -6.33 -7.55
C GLU A 116 -15.00 -7.01 -8.92
N ALA A 117 -15.73 -8.12 -9.02
CA ALA A 117 -16.10 -8.74 -10.28
C ALA A 117 -17.48 -9.36 -10.17
N ASP A 118 -18.25 -9.25 -11.25
CA ASP A 118 -19.54 -9.92 -11.37
C ASP A 118 -19.34 -11.41 -11.69
N VAL A 119 -20.16 -12.26 -11.08
CA VAL A 119 -20.26 -13.70 -11.39
C VAL A 119 -21.59 -13.92 -12.09
N GLU A 120 -21.57 -14.52 -13.28
CA GLU A 120 -22.78 -14.74 -14.08
C GLU A 120 -23.53 -15.99 -13.61
N ASN A 121 -22.80 -17.05 -13.25
CA ASN A 121 -23.37 -18.28 -12.71
C ASN A 121 -22.76 -18.63 -11.35
N SER A 122 -23.35 -18.11 -10.27
CA SER A 122 -22.89 -18.40 -8.92
C SER A 122 -23.15 -19.84 -8.46
N ALA A 123 -23.96 -20.60 -9.20
CA ALA A 123 -24.18 -22.01 -8.93
C ALA A 123 -23.01 -22.90 -9.41
N ASP A 124 -22.10 -22.38 -10.26
CA ASP A 124 -20.87 -23.07 -10.63
C ASP A 124 -19.75 -22.75 -9.61
N PRO A 125 -19.31 -23.71 -8.79
CA PRO A 125 -18.24 -23.49 -7.83
C PRO A 125 -16.91 -23.09 -8.51
N LEU A 126 -16.64 -23.56 -9.72
CA LEU A 126 -15.39 -23.25 -10.43
C LEU A 126 -15.34 -21.80 -10.92
N GLU A 127 -16.47 -21.28 -11.41
CA GLU A 127 -16.59 -19.88 -11.82
C GLU A 127 -16.41 -18.95 -10.61
N LEU A 128 -17.07 -19.25 -9.49
CA LEU A 128 -16.96 -18.49 -8.26
C LEU A 128 -15.52 -18.48 -7.71
N LEU A 129 -14.84 -19.63 -7.69
CA LEU A 129 -13.44 -19.73 -7.25
C LEU A 129 -12.50 -18.93 -8.16
N THR A 130 -12.71 -19.00 -9.46
CA THR A 130 -11.90 -18.28 -10.45
C THR A 130 -12.09 -16.77 -10.32
N ALA A 131 -13.34 -16.32 -10.18
CA ALA A 131 -13.67 -14.92 -9.94
C ALA A 131 -13.05 -14.43 -8.63
N THR A 132 -13.19 -15.19 -7.54
CA THR A 132 -12.60 -14.89 -6.23
C THR A 132 -11.10 -14.70 -6.31
N ARG A 133 -10.36 -15.66 -6.90
CA ARG A 133 -8.91 -15.56 -7.04
C ARG A 133 -8.49 -14.36 -7.87
N ARG A 134 -9.24 -14.06 -8.94
CA ARG A 134 -8.99 -12.90 -9.80
C ARG A 134 -9.18 -11.60 -9.03
N VAL A 135 -10.27 -11.46 -8.28
CA VAL A 135 -10.60 -10.27 -7.50
C VAL A 135 -9.58 -10.06 -6.38
N GLN A 136 -9.19 -11.12 -5.65
CA GLN A 136 -8.13 -11.05 -4.64
C GLN A 136 -6.80 -10.55 -5.22
N LYS A 137 -6.36 -11.12 -6.35
CA LYS A 137 -5.12 -10.71 -7.03
C LYS A 137 -5.21 -9.26 -7.50
N LEU A 138 -6.38 -8.84 -7.96
CA LEU A 138 -6.63 -7.48 -8.43
C LEU A 138 -6.60 -6.47 -7.28
N ALA A 139 -7.25 -6.79 -6.15
CA ALA A 139 -7.22 -5.98 -4.94
C ALA A 139 -5.78 -5.81 -4.44
N ALA A 140 -5.03 -6.91 -4.29
CA ALA A 140 -3.64 -6.88 -3.87
C ALA A 140 -2.74 -6.08 -4.82
N GLY A 141 -2.93 -6.24 -6.14
CA GLY A 141 -2.19 -5.48 -7.15
C GLY A 141 -2.47 -3.98 -7.08
N ARG A 142 -3.74 -3.58 -6.96
CA ARG A 142 -4.12 -2.16 -6.80
C ARG A 142 -3.59 -1.58 -5.49
N ALA A 143 -3.68 -2.32 -4.38
CA ALA A 143 -3.17 -1.89 -3.09
C ALA A 143 -1.64 -1.68 -3.13
N LEU A 144 -0.90 -2.60 -3.76
CA LEU A 144 0.53 -2.46 -3.99
C LEU A 144 0.85 -1.20 -4.82
N SER A 145 0.14 -1.00 -5.94
CA SER A 145 0.29 0.21 -6.76
C SER A 145 0.04 1.49 -5.95
N GLY A 146 -0.99 1.52 -5.12
CA GLY A 146 -1.30 2.65 -4.23
C GLY A 146 -0.18 2.92 -3.23
N ALA A 147 0.42 1.88 -2.64
CA ALA A 147 1.56 2.03 -1.74
C ALA A 147 2.78 2.64 -2.45
N PHE A 148 3.06 2.21 -3.68
CA PHE A 148 4.16 2.76 -4.48
C PHE A 148 3.93 4.17 -4.99
N GLN A 149 2.67 4.58 -5.20
CA GLN A 149 2.34 5.94 -5.66
C GLN A 149 2.81 7.02 -4.67
N LYS A 150 2.91 6.68 -3.39
CA LYS A 150 3.42 7.54 -2.33
C LYS A 150 4.95 7.63 -2.29
N ILE A 151 5.64 6.84 -3.11
CA ILE A 151 7.10 6.77 -3.17
C ILE A 151 7.60 7.53 -4.40
N LEU A 152 8.51 8.49 -4.17
CA LEU A 152 9.20 9.20 -5.24
C LEU A 152 10.65 8.74 -5.29
N LEU A 153 11.07 8.23 -6.46
CA LEU A 153 12.46 7.90 -6.75
C LEU A 153 13.13 9.09 -7.45
N ILE A 154 14.20 9.61 -6.84
CA ILE A 154 15.04 10.67 -7.41
C ILE A 154 16.33 10.02 -7.89
N VAL A 155 16.47 9.89 -9.21
CA VAL A 155 17.63 9.29 -9.86
C VAL A 155 18.57 10.40 -10.32
N LEU A 156 19.80 10.37 -9.82
CA LEU A 156 20.86 11.31 -10.18
C LEU A 156 21.67 10.79 -11.37
N GLU A 157 22.31 11.69 -12.11
CA GLU A 157 23.13 11.35 -13.30
C GLU A 157 24.28 10.37 -13.01
N ASN A 158 24.75 10.33 -11.76
CA ASN A 158 25.79 9.40 -11.31
C ASN A 158 25.25 8.01 -10.93
N GLY A 159 23.97 7.73 -11.18
CA GLY A 159 23.31 6.48 -10.86
C GLY A 159 22.88 6.33 -9.40
N LYS A 160 23.10 7.34 -8.54
CA LYS A 160 22.59 7.31 -7.15
C LYS A 160 21.09 7.55 -7.14
N VAL A 161 20.40 6.80 -6.30
CA VAL A 161 18.95 6.91 -6.09
C VAL A 161 18.68 7.40 -4.68
N ALA A 162 17.91 8.47 -4.56
CA ALA A 162 17.28 8.87 -3.31
C ALA A 162 15.78 8.53 -3.36
N VAL A 163 15.22 8.20 -2.21
CA VAL A 163 13.81 7.83 -2.07
C VAL A 163 13.14 8.85 -1.16
N GLU A 164 12.03 9.39 -1.61
CA GLU A 164 11.19 10.29 -0.84
C GLU A 164 9.79 9.71 -0.63
N TYR A 165 9.21 10.04 0.51
CA TYR A 165 7.82 9.80 0.80
C TYR A 165 7.02 11.07 0.50
N THR A 166 6.07 10.95 -0.43
CA THR A 166 5.18 12.04 -0.83
C THR A 166 3.82 11.80 -0.18
N SER A 167 3.65 12.14 1.09
CA SER A 167 2.28 12.25 1.64
C SER A 167 1.64 13.52 1.10
N SER A 168 0.67 13.38 0.19
CA SER A 168 -0.41 14.36 0.17
C SER A 168 -1.12 14.29 1.53
N GLN A 169 -1.56 15.43 2.02
CA GLN A 169 -2.07 15.65 3.37
C GLN A 169 -3.38 14.89 3.70
N GLU A 170 -3.83 13.96 2.85
CA GLU A 170 -5.20 13.41 2.84
C GLU A 170 -5.33 11.91 3.12
N GLU A 171 -4.25 11.15 3.37
CA GLU A 171 -4.38 9.74 3.77
C GLU A 171 -3.48 9.36 4.96
N PRO A 172 -3.98 9.34 6.20
CA PRO A 172 -3.22 8.91 7.38
C PRO A 172 -3.05 7.38 7.47
N THR A 173 -3.37 6.62 6.42
CA THR A 173 -3.29 5.15 6.41
C THR A 173 -1.91 4.61 6.77
N ASP A 174 -0.87 5.39 6.49
CA ASP A 174 0.53 5.03 6.80
C ASP A 174 0.90 5.28 8.27
N SER A 175 0.13 6.10 9.00
CA SER A 175 0.33 6.38 10.43
C SER A 175 -0.43 5.46 11.37
N LEU A 176 -1.42 4.74 10.86
CA LEU A 176 -2.21 3.80 11.63
C LEU A 176 -1.33 2.60 12.06
N THR A 177 -1.66 1.95 13.15
CA THR A 177 -1.09 0.64 13.50
C THR A 177 -1.70 -0.46 12.65
N GLU A 178 -1.10 -1.66 12.67
CA GLU A 178 -1.66 -2.80 11.93
C GLU A 178 -3.04 -3.17 12.48
N GLU A 179 -3.19 -3.08 13.79
CA GLU A 179 -4.42 -3.32 14.54
C GLU A 179 -5.48 -2.27 14.24
N GLU A 180 -5.10 -0.99 14.11
CA GLU A 180 -6.03 0.07 13.71
C GLU A 180 -6.44 -0.06 12.24
N LEU A 181 -5.56 -0.51 11.34
CA LEU A 181 -5.95 -0.80 9.96
C LEU A 181 -6.88 -2.01 9.86
N LYS A 182 -6.59 -3.08 10.61
CA LYS A 182 -7.48 -4.23 10.75
C LYS A 182 -8.82 -3.79 11.36
N GLY A 183 -8.77 -2.97 12.39
CA GLY A 183 -9.91 -2.46 13.15
C GLY A 183 -10.80 -1.49 12.36
N LEU A 184 -10.24 -0.51 11.65
CA LEU A 184 -11.01 0.40 10.77
C LEU A 184 -11.68 -0.34 9.62
N VAL A 185 -11.04 -1.40 9.14
CA VAL A 185 -11.64 -2.32 8.18
C VAL A 185 -12.73 -3.18 8.86
N GLN A 186 -12.55 -3.56 10.13
CA GLN A 186 -13.48 -4.34 10.94
C GLN A 186 -14.66 -3.53 11.52
N VAL A 187 -14.61 -2.19 11.59
CA VAL A 187 -15.70 -1.35 12.16
C VAL A 187 -17.00 -1.46 11.36
N ASN A 188 -16.96 -2.05 10.16
CA ASN A 188 -18.16 -2.40 9.40
C ASN A 188 -18.71 -3.81 9.67
N GLU A 189 -18.16 -4.60 10.59
CA GLU A 189 -18.62 -5.97 10.86
C GLU A 189 -18.98 -6.15 12.33
N LEU A 190 -20.28 -6.34 12.60
CA LEU A 190 -20.78 -6.83 13.88
C LEU A 190 -20.25 -8.25 14.14
N SER A 191 -19.92 -8.52 15.40
CA SER A 191 -19.46 -9.77 16.00
C SER A 191 -19.61 -11.05 15.17
N LEU A 192 -18.49 -11.53 14.63
CA LEU A 192 -18.32 -12.89 14.12
C LEU A 192 -18.18 -13.87 15.29
N GLU A 193 -19.28 -14.49 15.70
CA GLU A 193 -19.21 -15.74 16.47
C GLU A 193 -18.95 -16.91 15.50
N GLN A 194 -17.78 -17.54 15.70
CA GLN A 194 -17.44 -18.93 15.39
C GLN A 194 -17.83 -19.48 14.01
N PHE A 195 -16.87 -19.42 13.09
CA PHE A 195 -16.63 -20.53 12.17
C PHE A 195 -15.19 -21.02 12.36
N ASP A 196 -15.06 -22.15 13.05
CA ASP A 196 -13.83 -22.96 13.04
C ASP A 196 -13.55 -23.41 11.60
N LEU A 197 -12.59 -22.73 10.95
CA LEU A 197 -11.93 -23.22 9.75
C LEU A 197 -10.56 -23.71 10.20
N GLU A 198 -10.49 -25.03 10.43
CA GLU A 198 -9.28 -25.74 10.77
C GLU A 198 -8.14 -25.37 9.81
N GLU A 199 -6.99 -25.00 10.39
CA GLU A 199 -5.75 -24.71 9.67
C GLU A 199 -5.30 -25.97 8.90
N GLU A 200 -5.57 -26.05 7.60
CA GLU A 200 -4.79 -26.96 6.74
C GLU A 200 -3.42 -26.33 6.46
N VAL A 201 -2.48 -26.77 7.30
CA VAL A 201 -1.04 -26.62 7.19
C VAL A 201 -0.56 -27.06 5.81
N LEU A 202 -0.16 -26.11 4.96
CA LEU A 202 0.60 -26.39 3.75
C LEU A 202 2.06 -26.72 4.12
N SER A 203 2.28 -27.94 4.60
CA SER A 203 3.60 -28.57 4.63
C SER A 203 3.71 -29.63 3.54
N ASP A 204 4.85 -29.60 2.86
CA ASP A 204 5.46 -30.66 2.05
C ASP A 204 5.08 -30.77 0.57
N LEU A 205 5.82 -30.03 -0.26
CA LEU A 205 6.18 -30.48 -1.61
C LEU A 205 7.70 -30.72 -1.65
N SER A 206 8.13 -31.92 -1.24
CA SER A 206 9.45 -32.44 -1.59
C SER A 206 9.38 -33.00 -3.00
N PHE A 207 10.17 -32.42 -3.92
CA PHE A 207 10.46 -33.01 -5.22
C PHE A 207 11.44 -34.16 -5.02
N ASP A 208 11.00 -35.41 -5.15
CA ASP A 208 11.89 -36.52 -5.43
C ASP A 208 12.00 -36.71 -6.95
N ALA A 209 13.25 -36.78 -7.40
CA ALA A 209 13.65 -37.00 -8.77
C ALA A 209 13.89 -38.49 -9.01
N GLU A 210 13.36 -39.02 -10.11
CA GLU A 210 14.01 -40.07 -10.91
C GLU A 210 13.63 -39.95 -12.38
#